data_AF-A0A4R7S6K3-F1
#
_entry.id   AF-A0A4R7S6K3-F1
#
_cell.length_a   1.000
_cell.length_b   1.000
_cell.length_c   1.000
_cell.angle_alpha   90.00
_cell.angle_beta   90.00
_cell.angle_gamma   90.00
#
_symmetry.space_group_name_H-M   'P 1'
#
loop_
_entity.id
_entity.type
_entity.pdbx_description
1 polymer ?
#
loop_
_entity_poly.entity_id
_entity_poly.type
_entity_poly.pdbx_seq_one_letter_code
_entity_poly.pdbx_strand_id
1 'polypeptide(L)'
;MSKHKHEEQELPFVALMDTMTNVVGVLIIVMVMVGISLAAAVNKILSDLPPVTEEQHKEMVEKIKQLPPLPQDPKKLEEDQKIAEIELQKVTEELSKIDTTSVAKQMEFMDLDSFRKKLDEAKKKREEEKAKTDAMLAELERLKSLLDETPVYTPPAPTFVRLPNPRPYPAEPNETRVLVARQGVLFLNDEAFIKPIIDGLEKVKSQLEYKEVRIDPFLPMLTKVFGTAPAAQQAWPEISPLAGNFQMDQVAVAYKDLAAAGLQPNKAVLGALGDIAVTLKSSLPAVTTAVIAATKADLSKWTALDPSKDPTKPTIKAAMAGGKINFSYGSKSVEVKAGAKEVLSYFVKDLAGLDSIKNKSRSKVIYDAFKLQAMLERAASSPTLSGSYTIKPTIRPGSTAIQLALTPRAGGGETLDQMRAEGSNYQRLMRQIKGDTQGVAVFQVMADAFDTYLEARKIADDIGVSATWEFLAQLDLSVNVTGYEVQRFNLPTPPAPKKPGAGDPVRIAAPKRSLD
;
A
#
# COMPACT_ATOMS: atom_id res chain seq x y z
N MET A 1 -12.72 38.82 -61.54
CA MET A 1 -13.51 39.08 -60.31
C MET A 1 -14.20 37.78 -59.93
N SER A 2 -13.75 37.17 -58.83
CA SER A 2 -14.40 36.00 -58.22
C SER A 2 -15.64 36.44 -57.44
N LYS A 3 -16.73 35.66 -57.53
CA LYS A 3 -17.67 35.55 -56.41
C LYS A 3 -18.41 34.21 -56.48
N HIS A 4 -18.05 33.34 -55.55
CA HIS A 4 -18.80 32.15 -55.14
C HIS A 4 -20.22 32.51 -54.69
N LYS A 5 -21.16 31.58 -54.89
CA LYS A 5 -22.36 31.46 -54.06
C LYS A 5 -22.57 29.99 -53.68
N HIS A 6 -22.95 29.82 -52.42
CA HIS A 6 -23.03 28.61 -51.62
C HIS A 6 -24.02 27.56 -52.13
N GLU A 7 -23.60 26.29 -52.08
CA GLU A 7 -24.51 25.15 -51.89
C GLU A 7 -24.62 24.86 -50.39
N GLU A 8 -25.86 24.64 -49.95
CA GLU A 8 -26.29 24.38 -48.58
C GLU A 8 -25.84 22.98 -48.12
N GLN A 9 -25.19 22.92 -46.96
CA GLN A 9 -24.77 21.68 -46.30
C GLN A 9 -25.92 21.09 -45.48
N GLU A 10 -26.66 20.14 -46.05
CA GLU A 10 -27.48 19.19 -45.29
C GLU A 10 -26.72 17.89 -45.00
N LEU A 11 -25.57 17.93 -44.31
CA LEU A 11 -24.84 16.70 -43.92
C LEU A 11 -23.99 16.84 -42.63
N PRO A 12 -24.60 17.02 -41.44
CA PRO A 12 -23.91 16.59 -40.21
C PRO A 12 -24.74 15.70 -39.27
N PHE A 13 -26.06 15.52 -39.48
CA PHE A 13 -26.88 14.77 -38.53
C PHE A 13 -26.85 13.25 -38.72
N VAL A 14 -26.76 12.76 -39.96
CA VAL A 14 -26.75 11.32 -40.26
C VAL A 14 -25.43 10.67 -39.81
N ALA A 15 -24.28 11.33 -40.04
CA ALA A 15 -22.98 10.84 -39.56
C ALA A 15 -22.87 10.90 -38.02
N LEU A 16 -23.57 11.83 -37.37
CA LEU A 16 -23.66 11.89 -35.90
C LEU A 16 -24.55 10.76 -35.35
N MET A 17 -25.67 10.45 -36.00
CA MET A 17 -26.49 9.28 -35.62
C MET A 17 -25.77 7.96 -35.85
N ASP A 18 -24.96 7.83 -36.90
CA ASP A 18 -24.16 6.62 -37.17
C ASP A 18 -23.05 6.42 -36.12
N THR A 19 -22.41 7.50 -35.69
CA THR A 19 -21.40 7.45 -34.60
C THR A 19 -22.03 7.22 -33.24
N MET A 20 -23.20 7.78 -32.94
CA MET A 20 -23.93 7.46 -31.71
C MET A 20 -24.42 6.02 -31.67
N THR A 21 -24.88 5.45 -32.80
CA THR A 21 -25.36 4.07 -32.85
C THR A 21 -24.21 3.06 -32.73
N ASN A 22 -23.03 3.38 -33.29
CA ASN A 22 -21.84 2.52 -33.16
C ASN A 22 -21.27 2.54 -31.74
N VAL A 23 -21.26 3.70 -31.06
CA VAL A 23 -20.83 3.81 -29.66
C VAL A 23 -21.83 3.12 -28.72
N VAL A 24 -23.13 3.26 -28.97
CA VAL A 24 -24.17 2.54 -28.22
C VAL A 24 -24.10 1.04 -28.47
N GLY A 25 -23.81 0.60 -29.70
CA GLY A 25 -23.62 -0.81 -30.04
C GLY A 25 -22.42 -1.44 -29.33
N VAL A 26 -21.28 -0.75 -29.27
CA VAL A 26 -20.11 -1.20 -28.51
C VAL A 26 -20.41 -1.24 -27.00
N LEU A 27 -21.14 -0.24 -26.48
CA LEU A 27 -21.56 -0.25 -25.07
C LEU A 27 -22.52 -1.40 -24.74
N ILE A 28 -23.47 -1.73 -25.61
CA ILE A 28 -24.38 -2.86 -25.43
C ILE A 28 -23.59 -4.18 -25.47
N ILE A 29 -22.63 -4.33 -26.39
CA ILE A 29 -21.78 -5.53 -26.46
C ILE A 29 -20.91 -5.67 -25.21
N VAL A 30 -20.31 -4.57 -24.73
CA VAL A 30 -19.53 -4.58 -23.48
C VAL A 30 -20.42 -4.86 -22.27
N MET A 31 -21.63 -4.33 -22.23
CA MET A 31 -22.60 -4.56 -21.14
C MET A 31 -23.12 -6.00 -21.15
N VAL A 32 -23.33 -6.60 -22.32
CA VAL A 32 -23.65 -8.03 -22.47
C VAL A 32 -22.44 -8.89 -22.09
N MET A 33 -21.21 -8.51 -22.44
CA MET A 33 -19.99 -9.22 -22.03
C MET A 33 -19.77 -9.15 -20.51
N VAL A 34 -20.01 -7.98 -19.89
CA VAL A 34 -19.96 -7.80 -18.43
C VAL A 34 -21.09 -8.59 -17.76
N GLY A 35 -22.29 -8.61 -18.36
CA GLY A 35 -23.40 -9.44 -17.91
C GLY A 35 -23.10 -10.93 -17.96
N ILE A 36 -22.45 -11.42 -19.03
CA ILE A 36 -22.05 -12.82 -19.19
C ILE A 36 -20.89 -13.18 -18.25
N SER A 37 -19.92 -12.28 -18.05
CA SER A 37 -18.81 -12.53 -17.11
C SER A 37 -19.26 -12.42 -15.63
N LEU A 38 -20.25 -11.58 -15.32
CA LEU A 38 -20.89 -11.56 -14.01
C LEU A 38 -21.78 -12.80 -13.81
N ALA A 39 -22.54 -13.23 -14.82
CA ALA A 39 -23.32 -14.47 -14.77
C ALA A 39 -22.41 -15.70 -14.64
N ALA A 40 -21.25 -15.74 -15.31
CA ALA A 40 -20.27 -16.79 -15.17
C ALA A 40 -19.57 -16.78 -13.80
N ALA A 41 -19.29 -15.59 -13.24
CA ALA A 41 -18.74 -15.44 -11.89
C ALA A 41 -19.76 -15.84 -10.81
N VAL A 42 -21.03 -15.46 -10.98
CA VAL A 42 -22.14 -15.86 -10.09
C VAL A 42 -22.41 -17.36 -10.20
N ASN A 43 -22.45 -17.93 -11.42
CA ASN A 43 -22.57 -19.38 -11.59
C ASN A 43 -21.37 -20.11 -10.99
N LYS A 44 -20.14 -19.59 -11.08
CA LYS A 44 -18.96 -20.20 -10.46
C LYS A 44 -19.00 -20.16 -8.93
N ILE A 45 -19.48 -19.04 -8.36
CA ILE A 45 -19.68 -18.91 -6.90
C ILE A 45 -20.83 -19.80 -6.41
N LEU A 46 -21.89 -19.96 -7.21
CA LEU A 46 -23.02 -20.84 -6.89
C LEU A 46 -22.70 -22.33 -7.14
N SER A 47 -21.73 -22.65 -8.01
CA SER A 47 -21.27 -24.02 -8.29
C SER A 47 -20.31 -24.57 -7.24
N ASP A 48 -19.66 -23.70 -6.46
CA ASP A 48 -18.73 -24.06 -5.37
C ASP A 48 -19.43 -24.23 -4.01
N LEU A 49 -20.76 -24.09 -3.95
CA LEU A 49 -21.57 -24.37 -2.77
C LEU A 49 -22.30 -25.71 -2.93
N PRO A 50 -22.33 -26.58 -1.91
CA PRO A 50 -23.07 -27.83 -1.98
C PRO A 50 -24.57 -27.56 -2.23
N PRO A 51 -25.28 -28.36 -3.04
CA PRO A 51 -26.70 -28.15 -3.29
C PRO A 51 -27.47 -28.32 -1.99
N VAL A 52 -28.02 -27.22 -1.48
CA VAL A 52 -28.91 -27.21 -0.31
C VAL A 52 -30.25 -27.78 -0.78
N THR A 53 -30.61 -28.95 -0.27
CA THR A 53 -31.92 -29.59 -0.51
C THR A 53 -33.04 -28.65 -0.04
N GLU A 54 -34.20 -28.64 -0.71
CA GLU A 54 -35.32 -27.72 -0.39
C GLU A 54 -35.76 -27.74 1.08
N GLU A 55 -35.49 -28.85 1.77
CA GLU A 55 -35.73 -29.03 3.21
C GLU A 55 -34.74 -28.24 4.08
N GLN A 56 -33.46 -28.19 3.71
CA GLN A 56 -32.43 -27.44 4.43
C GLN A 56 -32.60 -25.92 4.27
N HIS A 57 -33.12 -25.48 3.13
CA HIS A 57 -33.45 -24.06 2.90
C HIS A 57 -34.64 -23.61 3.76
N LYS A 58 -35.66 -24.47 3.95
CA LYS A 58 -36.79 -24.18 4.84
C LYS A 58 -36.37 -24.14 6.31
N GLU A 59 -35.54 -25.09 6.76
CA GLU A 59 -34.98 -25.06 8.12
C GLU A 59 -34.12 -23.82 8.37
N MET A 60 -33.30 -23.40 7.41
CA MET A 60 -32.48 -22.20 7.55
C MET A 60 -33.32 -20.91 7.62
N VAL A 61 -34.39 -20.82 6.82
CA VAL A 61 -35.28 -19.65 6.84
C VAL A 61 -36.10 -19.58 8.13
N GLU A 62 -36.52 -20.72 8.68
CA GLU A 62 -37.15 -20.77 10.01
C GLU A 62 -36.17 -20.42 11.13
N LYS A 63 -34.92 -20.92 11.07
CA LYS A 63 -33.86 -20.54 12.03
C LYS A 63 -33.54 -19.05 11.97
N ILE A 64 -33.53 -18.43 10.80
CA ILE A 64 -33.28 -16.98 10.64
C ILE A 64 -34.47 -16.15 11.16
N LYS A 65 -35.71 -16.61 11.01
CA LYS A 65 -36.90 -15.93 11.55
C LYS A 65 -37.02 -16.02 13.07
N GLN A 66 -36.41 -17.03 13.69
CA GLN A 66 -36.38 -17.22 15.15
C GLN A 66 -35.24 -16.45 15.84
N LEU A 67 -34.25 -15.96 15.08
CA LEU A 67 -33.20 -15.12 15.64
C LEU A 67 -33.71 -13.69 15.86
N PRO A 68 -33.54 -13.09 17.05
CA PRO A 68 -33.80 -11.67 17.25
C PRO A 68 -32.87 -10.84 16.33
N PRO A 69 -33.32 -9.65 15.87
CA PRO A 69 -32.51 -8.82 14.97
C PRO A 69 -31.15 -8.53 15.59
N LEU A 70 -30.09 -8.66 14.79
CA LEU A 70 -28.70 -8.35 15.19
C LEU A 70 -28.62 -6.92 15.75
N PRO A 71 -28.09 -6.72 16.97
CA PRO A 71 -27.83 -5.39 17.50
C PRO A 71 -26.81 -4.68 16.62
N GLN A 72 -27.21 -3.54 16.05
CA GLN A 72 -26.30 -2.61 15.39
C GLN A 72 -25.51 -1.83 16.45
N ASP A 73 -24.19 -1.81 16.27
CA ASP A 73 -23.17 -1.00 16.95
C ASP A 73 -22.96 -1.22 18.47
N PRO A 74 -21.70 -1.48 18.92
CA PRO A 74 -21.38 -1.68 20.34
C PRO A 74 -21.66 -0.46 21.24
N LYS A 75 -21.89 0.73 20.66
CA LYS A 75 -22.23 1.94 21.42
C LYS A 75 -23.67 1.97 21.93
N LYS A 76 -24.62 1.29 21.26
CA LYS A 76 -26.02 1.27 21.69
C LYS A 76 -26.27 0.34 22.88
N LEU A 77 -25.49 -0.73 23.00
CA LEU A 77 -25.56 -1.63 24.16
C LEU A 77 -25.20 -0.92 25.48
N GLU A 78 -24.21 -0.02 25.45
CA GLU A 78 -23.81 0.76 26.63
C GLU A 78 -24.85 1.83 27.01
N GLU A 79 -25.59 2.37 26.02
CA GLU A 79 -26.69 3.30 26.26
C GLU A 79 -27.93 2.58 26.83
N ASP A 80 -28.28 1.42 26.28
CA ASP A 80 -29.42 0.61 26.74
C ASP A 80 -29.18 0.07 28.17
N GLN A 81 -27.95 -0.31 28.51
CA GLN A 81 -27.58 -0.72 29.88
C GLN A 81 -27.76 0.41 30.90
N LYS A 82 -27.39 1.65 30.53
CA LYS A 82 -27.58 2.82 31.40
C LYS A 82 -29.06 3.17 31.57
N ILE A 83 -29.85 3.05 30.51
CA ILE A 83 -31.30 3.29 30.58
C ILE A 83 -31.96 2.25 31.50
N ALA A 84 -31.58 0.98 31.38
CA ALA A 84 -32.10 -0.10 32.21
C ALA A 84 -31.74 0.09 33.70
N GLU A 85 -30.52 0.53 34.02
CA GLU A 85 -30.11 0.83 35.40
C GLU A 85 -30.90 1.99 36.02
N ILE A 86 -31.18 3.04 35.23
CA ILE A 86 -31.96 4.20 35.68
C ILE A 86 -33.42 3.81 35.92
N GLU A 87 -34.01 2.96 35.09
CA GLU A 87 -35.37 2.44 35.32
C GLU A 87 -35.42 1.54 36.55
N LEU A 88 -34.42 0.68 36.76
CA LEU A 88 -34.35 -0.17 37.95
C LEU A 88 -34.27 0.67 39.24
N GLN A 89 -33.50 1.76 39.23
CA GLN A 89 -33.43 2.69 40.36
C GLN A 89 -34.78 3.37 40.64
N LYS A 90 -35.48 3.83 39.60
CA LYS A 90 -36.82 4.44 39.75
C LYS A 90 -37.83 3.44 40.33
N VAL A 91 -37.84 2.21 39.83
CA VAL A 91 -38.75 1.16 40.32
C VAL A 91 -38.42 0.80 41.77
N THR A 92 -37.15 0.75 42.18
CA THR A 92 -36.77 0.54 43.59
C THR A 92 -37.17 1.70 44.49
N GLU A 93 -37.06 2.95 44.02
CA GLU A 93 -37.55 4.10 44.78
C GLU A 93 -39.07 4.11 44.91
N GLU A 94 -39.81 3.74 43.86
CA GLU A 94 -41.26 3.63 43.89
C GLU A 94 -41.72 2.51 44.84
N LEU A 95 -41.07 1.35 44.83
CA LEU A 95 -41.32 0.26 45.79
C LEU A 95 -41.05 0.68 47.24
N SER A 96 -40.05 1.54 47.49
CA SER A 96 -39.75 2.07 48.82
C SER A 96 -40.79 3.09 49.33
N LYS A 97 -41.59 3.66 48.43
CA LYS A 97 -42.63 4.68 48.72
C LYS A 97 -44.04 4.10 48.81
N ILE A 98 -44.22 2.78 48.62
CA ILE A 98 -45.51 2.13 48.83
C ILE A 98 -45.79 2.05 50.34
N ASP A 99 -46.49 3.07 50.82
CA ASP A 99 -46.94 3.23 52.19
C ASP A 99 -48.02 2.19 52.53
N THR A 100 -47.65 1.22 53.37
CA THR A 100 -48.49 0.08 53.83
C THR A 100 -49.72 0.50 54.63
N THR A 101 -49.84 1.78 54.97
CA THR A 101 -51.01 2.34 55.66
C THR A 101 -52.22 2.60 54.74
N SER A 102 -52.00 2.76 53.43
CA SER A 102 -53.09 2.92 52.44
C SER A 102 -53.80 1.59 52.14
N VAL A 103 -53.06 0.47 52.20
CA VAL A 103 -53.60 -0.89 52.03
C VAL A 103 -54.41 -1.31 53.26
N ALA A 104 -53.97 -0.93 54.46
CA ALA A 104 -54.68 -1.25 55.71
C ALA A 104 -56.07 -0.59 55.80
N LYS A 105 -56.24 0.63 55.29
CA LYS A 105 -57.54 1.32 55.23
C LYS A 105 -58.48 0.81 54.13
N GLN A 106 -57.95 0.18 53.08
CA GLN A 106 -58.76 -0.51 52.07
C GLN A 106 -59.24 -1.90 52.52
N MET A 107 -58.61 -2.51 53.54
CA MET A 107 -59.03 -3.81 54.07
C MET A 107 -60.26 -3.75 54.99
N GLU A 108 -60.64 -2.57 55.49
CA GLU A 108 -61.73 -2.43 56.47
C GLU A 108 -63.15 -2.41 55.86
N PHE A 109 -63.28 -2.35 54.53
CA PHE A 109 -64.59 -2.37 53.85
C PHE A 109 -64.65 -3.24 52.58
N MET A 110 -63.80 -4.26 52.47
CA MET A 110 -63.87 -5.23 51.37
C MET A 110 -64.44 -6.58 51.82
N ASP A 111 -65.55 -6.96 51.20
CA ASP A 111 -66.38 -8.15 51.44
C ASP A 111 -65.56 -9.46 51.59
N LEU A 112 -65.88 -10.28 52.60
CA LEU A 112 -65.19 -11.54 52.95
C LEU A 112 -65.13 -12.55 51.80
N ASP A 113 -66.13 -12.53 50.91
CA ASP A 113 -66.17 -13.39 49.72
C ASP A 113 -65.17 -12.96 48.64
N SER A 114 -64.82 -11.68 48.56
CA SER A 114 -63.78 -11.19 47.66
C SER A 114 -62.38 -11.64 48.09
N PHE A 115 -62.16 -11.79 49.41
CA PHE A 115 -60.91 -12.32 49.96
C PHE A 115 -60.72 -13.80 49.64
N ARG A 116 -61.77 -14.62 49.76
CA ARG A 116 -61.70 -16.05 49.40
C ARG A 116 -61.36 -16.24 47.92
N LYS A 117 -62.02 -15.49 47.03
CA LYS A 117 -61.69 -15.50 45.60
C LYS A 117 -60.25 -15.05 45.32
N LYS A 118 -59.79 -13.96 45.92
CA LYS A 118 -58.40 -13.49 45.76
C LYS A 118 -57.38 -14.47 46.35
N LEU A 119 -57.69 -15.15 47.44
CA LEU A 119 -56.83 -16.16 48.05
C LEU A 119 -56.71 -17.40 47.14
N ASP A 120 -57.81 -17.84 46.54
CA ASP A 120 -57.82 -18.96 45.60
C ASP A 120 -57.12 -18.61 44.28
N GLU A 121 -57.30 -17.39 43.76
CA GLU A 121 -56.54 -16.88 42.62
C GLU A 121 -55.04 -16.75 42.94
N ALA A 122 -54.67 -16.28 44.12
CA ALA A 122 -53.28 -16.17 44.55
C ALA A 122 -52.64 -17.55 44.75
N LYS A 123 -53.37 -18.53 45.30
CA LYS A 123 -52.91 -19.92 45.38
C LYS A 123 -52.69 -20.51 44.00
N LYS A 124 -53.62 -20.29 43.07
CA LYS A 124 -53.50 -20.78 41.70
C LYS A 124 -52.30 -20.16 40.97
N LYS A 125 -52.10 -18.84 41.10
CA LYS A 125 -50.91 -18.17 40.57
C LYS A 125 -49.62 -18.68 41.18
N ARG A 126 -49.61 -18.94 42.50
CA ARG A 126 -48.43 -19.49 43.19
C ARG A 126 -48.09 -20.90 42.72
N GLU A 127 -49.08 -21.77 42.50
CA GLU A 127 -48.85 -23.10 41.94
C GLU A 127 -48.36 -23.02 40.49
N GLU A 128 -48.90 -22.10 39.68
CA GLU A 128 -48.42 -21.85 38.31
C GLU A 128 -46.98 -21.31 38.26
N GLU A 129 -46.63 -20.37 39.15
CA GLU A 129 -45.26 -19.84 39.28
C GLU A 129 -44.30 -20.90 39.81
N LYS A 130 -44.72 -21.70 40.79
CA LYS A 130 -43.92 -22.80 41.31
C LYS A 130 -43.64 -23.84 40.23
N ALA A 131 -44.65 -24.22 39.45
CA ALA A 131 -44.48 -25.13 38.31
C ALA A 131 -43.51 -24.57 37.25
N LYS A 132 -43.57 -23.26 36.95
CA LYS A 132 -42.61 -22.61 36.03
C LYS A 132 -41.20 -22.59 36.61
N THR A 133 -41.06 -22.34 37.91
CA THR A 133 -39.76 -22.30 38.59
C THR A 133 -39.12 -23.67 38.62
N ASP A 134 -39.89 -24.71 38.92
CA ASP A 134 -39.43 -26.10 38.90
C ASP A 134 -39.02 -26.53 37.48
N ALA A 135 -39.76 -26.10 36.45
CA ALA A 135 -39.39 -26.33 35.05
C ALA A 135 -38.09 -25.60 34.66
N MET A 136 -37.89 -24.36 35.10
CA MET A 136 -36.64 -23.61 34.87
C MET A 136 -35.45 -24.23 35.60
N LEU A 137 -35.66 -24.75 36.81
CA LEU A 137 -34.64 -25.47 37.57
C LEU A 137 -34.24 -26.78 36.88
N ALA A 138 -35.21 -27.52 36.34
CA ALA A 138 -34.94 -28.73 35.56
C ALA A 138 -34.15 -28.44 34.28
N GLU A 139 -34.48 -27.37 33.54
CA GLU A 139 -33.72 -26.98 32.35
C GLU A 139 -32.32 -26.47 32.71
N LEU A 140 -32.15 -25.79 33.84
CA LEU A 140 -30.84 -25.42 34.37
C LEU A 140 -29.96 -26.64 34.68
N GLU A 141 -30.55 -27.68 35.27
CA GLU A 141 -29.86 -28.93 35.57
C GLU A 141 -29.46 -29.68 34.29
N ARG A 142 -30.35 -29.69 33.28
CA ARG A 142 -30.07 -30.22 31.94
C ARG A 142 -28.96 -29.46 31.22
N LEU A 143 -28.96 -28.12 31.32
CA LEU A 143 -27.93 -27.28 30.72
C LEU A 143 -26.58 -27.46 31.42
N LYS A 144 -26.58 -27.65 32.75
CA LYS A 144 -25.36 -28.00 33.50
C LYS A 144 -24.81 -29.35 33.07
N SER A 145 -25.64 -30.38 32.90
CA SER A 145 -25.18 -31.69 32.45
C SER A 145 -24.60 -31.64 31.03
N LEU A 146 -25.23 -30.90 30.12
CA LEU A 146 -24.70 -30.70 28.76
C LEU A 146 -23.39 -29.91 28.74
N LEU A 147 -23.21 -28.96 29.67
CA LEU A 147 -21.98 -28.18 29.78
C LEU A 147 -20.82 -29.03 30.33
N ASP A 148 -21.10 -29.90 31.31
CA ASP A 148 -20.13 -30.85 31.84
C ASP A 148 -19.72 -31.92 30.81
N GLU A 149 -20.63 -32.28 29.90
CA GLU A 149 -20.36 -33.20 28.78
C GLU A 149 -19.56 -32.56 27.63
N THR A 150 -19.37 -31.24 27.61
CA THR A 150 -18.56 -30.59 26.56
C THR A 150 -17.07 -30.90 26.77
N PRO A 151 -16.41 -31.68 25.89
CA PRO A 151 -15.00 -32.00 26.06
C PRO A 151 -14.15 -30.72 26.00
N VAL A 152 -13.38 -30.49 27.05
CA VAL A 152 -12.41 -29.38 27.13
C VAL A 152 -11.41 -29.56 25.99
N TYR A 153 -11.32 -28.57 25.09
CA TYR A 153 -10.29 -28.52 24.06
C TYR A 153 -8.92 -28.50 24.74
N THR A 154 -8.23 -29.63 24.71
CA THR A 154 -6.83 -29.71 25.10
C THR A 154 -6.02 -29.41 23.84
N PRO A 155 -5.32 -28.26 23.76
CA PRO A 155 -4.43 -28.02 22.64
C PRO A 155 -3.42 -29.17 22.57
N PRO A 156 -3.04 -29.63 21.37
CA PRO A 156 -2.02 -30.65 21.23
C PRO A 156 -0.75 -30.21 21.99
N ALA A 157 -0.08 -31.17 22.62
CA ALA A 157 1.09 -30.89 23.44
C ALA A 157 2.12 -30.08 22.63
N PRO A 158 2.74 -29.03 23.23
CA PRO A 158 3.72 -28.22 22.54
C PRO A 158 4.88 -29.10 22.09
N THR A 159 5.14 -29.14 20.77
CA THR A 159 6.29 -29.83 20.22
C THR A 159 7.53 -29.01 20.56
N PHE A 160 8.29 -29.44 21.57
CA PHE A 160 9.54 -28.78 21.95
C PHE A 160 10.62 -29.07 20.91
N VAL A 161 10.79 -28.16 19.95
CA VAL A 161 11.91 -28.24 19.01
C VAL A 161 13.09 -27.47 19.55
N ARG A 162 14.16 -28.20 19.88
CA ARG A 162 15.46 -27.59 20.18
C ARG A 162 16.08 -27.10 18.88
N LEU A 163 15.98 -25.80 18.63
CA LEU A 163 16.76 -25.14 17.59
C LEU A 163 18.24 -25.29 17.94
N PRO A 164 19.08 -25.79 17.02
CA PRO A 164 20.53 -25.80 17.20
C PRO A 164 21.05 -24.38 17.45
N ASN A 165 22.14 -24.25 18.22
CA ASN A 165 22.73 -22.95 18.51
C ASN A 165 22.98 -22.17 17.21
N PRO A 166 22.56 -20.90 17.14
CA PRO A 166 22.72 -20.09 15.95
C PRO A 166 24.22 -19.99 15.61
N ARG A 167 24.56 -20.29 14.35
CA ARG A 167 25.92 -20.13 13.84
C ARG A 167 26.24 -18.63 13.73
N PRO A 168 27.51 -18.23 13.87
CA PRO A 168 27.90 -16.82 13.78
C PRO A 168 27.46 -16.21 12.44
N TYR A 169 26.83 -15.04 12.55
CA TYR A 169 26.32 -14.27 11.43
C TYR A 169 27.44 -13.38 10.88
N PRO A 170 27.78 -13.43 9.58
CA PRO A 170 28.85 -12.63 9.00
C PRO A 170 28.57 -11.12 9.08
N ALA A 171 29.64 -10.30 9.03
CA ALA A 171 29.50 -8.84 9.09
C ALA A 171 28.88 -8.24 7.82
N GLU A 172 29.15 -8.84 6.65
CA GLU A 172 28.59 -8.46 5.35
C GLU A 172 27.87 -9.67 4.72
N PRO A 173 26.69 -10.06 5.23
CA PRO A 173 26.01 -11.28 4.82
C PRO A 173 25.55 -11.22 3.36
N ASN A 174 25.83 -12.28 2.61
CA ASN A 174 25.21 -12.56 1.32
C ASN A 174 23.94 -13.39 1.57
N GLU A 175 22.82 -12.68 1.75
CA GLU A 175 21.52 -13.29 2.10
C GLU A 175 20.87 -13.97 0.90
N THR A 176 20.62 -15.28 1.01
CA THR A 176 19.76 -16.02 0.09
C THR A 176 18.41 -16.29 0.75
N ARG A 177 17.33 -15.79 0.14
CA ARG A 177 15.97 -15.94 0.69
C ARG A 177 15.32 -17.26 0.25
N VAL A 178 14.80 -17.99 1.23
CA VAL A 178 14.06 -19.24 1.04
C VAL A 178 12.65 -19.05 1.60
N LEU A 179 11.66 -19.00 0.72
CA LEU A 179 10.25 -19.00 1.10
C LEU A 179 9.85 -20.40 1.59
N VAL A 180 9.28 -20.47 2.79
CA VAL A 180 8.74 -21.70 3.35
C VAL A 180 7.21 -21.58 3.39
N ALA A 181 6.55 -22.45 2.64
CA ALA A 181 5.09 -22.56 2.59
C ALA A 181 4.65 -23.96 3.03
N ARG A 182 3.37 -24.13 3.35
CA ARG A 182 2.83 -25.43 3.80
C ARG A 182 3.14 -26.59 2.86
N GLN A 183 3.18 -26.33 1.55
CA GLN A 183 3.41 -27.34 0.52
C GLN A 183 4.90 -27.66 0.28
N GLY A 184 5.84 -26.92 0.86
CA GLY A 184 7.27 -27.10 0.62
C GLY A 184 8.09 -25.82 0.70
N VAL A 185 9.34 -25.89 0.20
CA VAL A 185 10.25 -24.74 0.10
C VAL A 185 10.36 -24.24 -1.33
N LEU A 186 10.38 -22.93 -1.46
CA LEU A 186 10.72 -22.24 -2.69
C LEU A 186 11.89 -21.32 -2.42
N PHE A 187 12.80 -21.20 -3.37
CA PHE A 187 13.89 -20.25 -3.28
C PHE A 187 13.95 -19.43 -4.56
N LEU A 188 14.24 -18.14 -4.40
CA LEU A 188 14.53 -17.27 -5.52
C LEU A 188 16.05 -17.23 -5.66
N ASN A 189 16.58 -17.87 -6.70
CA ASN A 189 17.98 -17.67 -7.05
C ASN A 189 18.10 -16.34 -7.79
N ASP A 190 18.34 -15.25 -7.05
CA ASP A 190 18.44 -13.91 -7.60
C ASP A 190 19.45 -13.83 -8.74
N GLU A 191 20.59 -14.53 -8.66
CA GLU A 191 21.58 -14.51 -9.72
C GLU A 191 21.12 -15.25 -10.99
N ALA A 192 20.53 -16.44 -10.85
CA ALA A 192 20.02 -17.17 -12.02
C ALA A 192 18.79 -16.51 -12.65
N PHE A 193 18.04 -15.73 -11.86
CA PHE A 193 16.72 -15.23 -12.25
C PHE A 193 16.72 -13.75 -12.67
N ILE A 194 17.40 -12.89 -11.90
CA ILE A 194 17.43 -11.44 -12.12
C ILE A 194 18.53 -11.06 -13.11
N LYS A 195 19.70 -11.73 -13.07
CA LYS A 195 20.83 -11.39 -13.96
C LYS A 195 20.48 -11.46 -15.45
N PRO A 196 19.83 -12.53 -15.97
CA PRO A 196 19.47 -12.57 -17.39
C PRO A 196 18.47 -11.47 -17.78
N ILE A 197 17.60 -11.06 -16.85
CA ILE A 197 16.66 -9.95 -17.05
C ILE A 197 17.45 -8.64 -17.17
N ILE A 198 18.34 -8.36 -16.23
CA ILE A 198 19.18 -7.14 -16.23
C ILE A 198 20.06 -7.10 -17.48
N ASP A 199 20.73 -8.21 -17.84
CA ASP A 199 21.57 -8.29 -19.03
C ASP A 199 20.76 -8.05 -20.31
N GLY A 200 19.53 -8.57 -20.36
CA GLY A 200 18.58 -8.32 -21.43
C GLY A 200 18.19 -6.84 -21.53
N LEU A 201 17.91 -6.20 -20.39
CA LEU A 201 17.58 -4.78 -20.31
C LEU A 201 18.75 -3.88 -20.73
N GLU A 202 19.98 -4.23 -20.35
CA GLU A 202 21.16 -3.42 -20.69
C GLU A 202 21.41 -3.38 -22.20
N LYS A 203 21.16 -4.50 -22.90
CA LYS A 203 21.26 -4.57 -24.37
C LYS A 203 20.26 -3.66 -25.09
N VAL A 204 19.12 -3.36 -24.47
CA VAL A 204 18.03 -2.56 -25.07
C VAL A 204 17.84 -1.20 -24.41
N LYS A 205 18.77 -0.79 -23.55
CA LYS A 205 18.69 0.41 -22.71
C LYS A 205 18.30 1.68 -23.47
N SER A 206 18.90 1.91 -24.64
CA SER A 206 18.60 3.07 -25.49
C SER A 206 17.17 3.08 -26.05
N GLN A 207 16.52 1.92 -26.15
CA GLN A 207 15.12 1.82 -26.62
C GLN A 207 14.11 2.18 -25.52
N LEU A 208 14.54 2.04 -24.25
CA LEU A 208 13.74 2.31 -23.06
C LEU A 208 13.67 3.80 -22.72
N GLU A 209 14.50 4.64 -23.34
CA GLU A 209 14.46 6.08 -23.17
C GLU A 209 13.15 6.68 -23.75
N TYR A 210 12.75 7.83 -23.19
CA TYR A 210 11.62 8.60 -23.70
C TYR A 210 11.93 9.11 -25.10
N LYS A 211 11.12 8.69 -26.08
CA LYS A 211 11.13 9.26 -27.45
C LYS A 211 10.04 10.31 -27.61
N GLU A 212 8.86 9.99 -27.09
CA GLU A 212 7.69 10.86 -27.02
C GLU A 212 7.08 10.68 -25.65
N VAL A 213 6.75 11.79 -24.98
CA VAL A 213 6.18 11.77 -23.64
C VAL A 213 4.70 12.13 -23.77
N ARG A 214 3.83 11.20 -23.38
CA ARG A 214 2.37 11.44 -23.33
C ARG A 214 1.98 12.01 -21.98
N ILE A 215 1.01 12.93 -21.97
CA ILE A 215 0.54 13.58 -20.74
C ILE A 215 -0.35 12.65 -19.90
N ASP A 216 -1.08 11.72 -20.51
CA ASP A 216 -2.13 10.94 -19.84
C ASP A 216 -1.67 10.26 -18.53
N PRO A 217 -0.49 9.59 -18.48
CA PRO A 217 -0.02 8.97 -17.26
C PRO A 217 0.31 9.97 -16.14
N PHE A 218 0.67 11.20 -16.50
CA PHE A 218 1.07 12.25 -15.57
C PHE A 218 -0.11 13.14 -15.15
N LEU A 219 -1.19 13.17 -15.94
CA LEU A 219 -2.30 14.10 -15.76
C LEU A 219 -2.89 14.10 -14.33
N PRO A 220 -3.10 12.95 -13.64
CA PRO A 220 -3.59 12.96 -12.26
C PRO A 220 -2.64 13.67 -11.30
N MET A 221 -1.34 13.44 -11.43
CA MET A 221 -0.30 14.08 -10.62
C MET A 221 -0.19 15.57 -10.94
N LEU A 222 -0.11 15.92 -12.23
CA LEU A 222 0.02 17.30 -12.66
C LEU A 222 -1.21 18.12 -12.28
N THR A 223 -2.42 17.54 -12.33
CA THR A 223 -3.64 18.20 -11.84
C THR A 223 -3.56 18.49 -10.35
N LYS A 224 -2.99 17.60 -9.53
CA LYS A 224 -2.75 17.89 -8.11
C LYS A 224 -1.76 19.05 -7.90
N VAL A 225 -0.74 19.16 -8.76
CA VAL A 225 0.24 20.24 -8.66
C VAL A 225 -0.35 21.57 -9.14
N PHE A 226 -0.92 21.61 -10.34
CA PHE A 226 -1.43 22.83 -10.98
C PHE A 226 -2.86 23.22 -10.58
N GLY A 227 -3.56 22.36 -9.84
CA GLY A 227 -4.94 22.57 -9.39
C GLY A 227 -6.00 22.18 -10.42
N THR A 228 -5.71 22.31 -11.72
CA THR A 228 -6.65 21.96 -12.79
C THR A 228 -5.96 21.25 -13.96
N ALA A 229 -6.70 20.40 -14.68
CA ALA A 229 -6.19 19.71 -15.87
C ALA A 229 -5.81 20.67 -17.02
N PRO A 230 -6.56 21.75 -17.32
CA PRO A 230 -6.16 22.72 -18.35
C PRO A 230 -4.84 23.42 -18.03
N ALA A 231 -4.60 23.79 -16.76
CA ALA A 231 -3.33 24.40 -16.35
C ALA A 231 -2.14 23.43 -16.54
N ALA A 232 -2.35 22.14 -16.26
CA ALA A 232 -1.36 21.10 -16.55
C ALA A 232 -1.07 20.95 -18.04
N GLN A 233 -2.10 20.98 -18.90
CA GLN A 233 -1.95 20.91 -20.35
C GLN A 233 -1.23 22.14 -20.91
N GLN A 234 -1.49 23.34 -20.37
CA GLN A 234 -0.80 24.56 -20.77
C GLN A 234 0.71 24.51 -20.44
N ALA A 235 1.09 23.96 -19.30
CA ALA A 235 2.49 23.80 -18.90
C ALA A 235 3.22 22.66 -19.65
N TRP A 236 2.47 21.70 -20.21
CA TRP A 236 3.00 20.47 -20.79
C TRP A 236 4.10 20.65 -21.85
N PRO A 237 3.97 21.56 -22.83
CA PRO A 237 5.00 21.74 -23.87
C PRO A 237 6.36 22.17 -23.29
N GLU A 238 6.37 22.89 -22.17
CA GLU A 238 7.58 23.38 -21.52
C GLU A 238 8.24 22.34 -20.62
N ILE A 239 7.44 21.49 -19.96
CA ILE A 239 7.94 20.51 -18.98
C ILE A 239 8.22 19.12 -19.58
N SER A 240 7.43 18.68 -20.57
CA SER A 240 7.57 17.34 -21.16
C SER A 240 8.94 17.03 -21.77
N PRO A 241 9.67 17.99 -22.39
CA PRO A 241 11.00 17.71 -22.94
C PRO A 241 12.05 17.40 -21.87
N LEU A 242 11.73 17.58 -20.59
CA LEU A 242 12.62 17.36 -19.45
C LEU A 242 12.40 15.99 -18.78
N ALA A 243 11.41 15.21 -19.21
CA ALA A 243 11.06 13.92 -18.62
C ALA A 243 12.16 12.86 -18.73
N GLY A 244 13.10 13.01 -19.66
CA GLY A 244 14.26 12.11 -19.77
C GLY A 244 15.32 12.31 -18.70
N ASN A 245 15.32 13.46 -18.00
CA ASN A 245 16.43 13.86 -17.13
C ASN A 245 15.98 14.26 -15.72
N PHE A 246 14.71 14.65 -15.57
CA PHE A 246 14.14 15.13 -14.31
C PHE A 246 12.82 14.45 -13.98
N GLN A 247 12.52 14.33 -12.70
CA GLN A 247 11.23 13.82 -12.24
C GLN A 247 10.14 14.87 -12.48
N MET A 248 9.03 14.47 -13.10
CA MET A 248 7.98 15.41 -13.54
C MET A 248 7.22 16.09 -12.41
N ASP A 249 7.13 15.46 -11.23
CA ASP A 249 6.62 16.11 -10.02
C ASP A 249 7.45 17.35 -9.66
N GLN A 250 8.77 17.22 -9.68
CA GLN A 250 9.71 18.30 -9.36
C GLN A 250 9.69 19.42 -10.39
N VAL A 251 9.67 19.07 -11.68
CA VAL A 251 9.61 20.07 -12.77
C VAL A 251 8.28 20.82 -12.74
N ALA A 252 7.17 20.14 -12.48
CA ALA A 252 5.86 20.77 -12.38
C ALA A 252 5.76 21.74 -11.20
N VAL A 253 6.29 21.37 -10.03
CA VAL A 253 6.35 22.26 -8.86
C VAL A 253 7.21 23.49 -9.17
N ALA A 254 8.39 23.30 -9.75
CA ALA A 254 9.27 24.41 -10.13
C ALA A 254 8.63 25.35 -11.15
N TYR A 255 7.95 24.81 -12.18
CA TYR A 255 7.20 25.61 -13.15
C TYR A 255 6.14 26.46 -12.45
N LYS A 256 5.34 25.83 -11.57
CA LYS A 256 4.27 26.49 -10.83
C LYS A 256 4.81 27.63 -9.96
N ASP A 257 5.88 27.38 -9.22
CA ASP A 257 6.47 28.37 -8.31
C ASP A 257 7.05 29.57 -9.06
N LEU A 258 7.70 29.33 -10.21
CA LEU A 258 8.20 30.41 -11.09
C LEU A 258 7.04 31.25 -11.63
N ALA A 259 5.99 30.61 -12.15
CA ALA A 259 4.81 31.30 -12.66
C ALA A 259 4.13 32.15 -11.57
N ALA A 260 3.97 31.59 -10.36
CA ALA A 260 3.40 32.29 -9.22
C ALA A 260 4.26 33.48 -8.75
N ALA A 261 5.57 33.43 -8.99
CA ALA A 261 6.49 34.54 -8.72
C ALA A 261 6.51 35.62 -9.84
N GLY A 262 5.69 35.48 -10.89
CA GLY A 262 5.66 36.40 -12.04
C GLY A 262 6.87 36.26 -12.97
N LEU A 263 7.64 35.17 -12.83
CA LEU A 263 8.72 34.81 -13.74
C LEU A 263 8.14 33.95 -14.87
N GLN A 264 8.67 34.06 -16.08
CA GLN A 264 8.22 33.25 -17.21
C GLN A 264 8.92 31.88 -17.19
N PRO A 265 8.27 30.79 -16.76
CA PRO A 265 8.86 29.47 -16.84
C PRO A 265 8.91 29.02 -18.30
N ASN A 266 10.04 28.45 -18.69
CA ASN A 266 10.19 27.75 -19.96
C ASN A 266 11.20 26.62 -19.82
N LYS A 267 11.29 25.76 -20.84
CA LYS A 267 12.21 24.62 -20.89
C LYS A 267 13.66 25.01 -20.58
N ALA A 268 14.13 26.14 -21.12
CA ALA A 268 15.52 26.56 -20.95
C ALA A 268 15.81 26.97 -19.49
N VAL A 269 14.89 27.72 -18.87
CA VAL A 269 14.98 28.10 -17.45
C VAL A 269 14.95 26.85 -16.57
N LEU A 270 13.99 25.96 -16.78
CA LEU A 270 13.85 24.73 -15.98
C LEU A 270 15.05 23.80 -16.14
N GLY A 271 15.57 23.65 -17.36
CA GLY A 271 16.78 22.87 -17.63
C GLY A 271 18.01 23.44 -16.94
N ALA A 272 18.21 24.77 -16.99
CA ALA A 272 19.31 25.45 -16.32
C ALA A 272 19.26 25.30 -14.79
N LEU A 273 18.08 25.49 -14.19
CA LEU A 273 17.87 25.28 -12.76
C LEU A 273 18.08 23.80 -12.36
N GLY A 274 17.72 22.88 -13.25
CA GLY A 274 17.96 21.46 -13.07
C GLY A 274 19.43 21.08 -13.10
N ASP A 275 20.22 21.63 -14.02
CA ASP A 275 21.67 21.47 -14.07
C ASP A 275 22.35 21.97 -12.78
N ILE A 276 21.88 23.11 -12.26
CA ILE A 276 22.29 23.64 -10.96
C ILE A 276 21.91 22.66 -9.84
N ALA A 277 20.65 22.17 -9.81
CA ALA A 277 20.17 21.25 -8.77
C ALA A 277 21.00 19.97 -8.69
N VAL A 278 21.33 19.36 -9.83
CA VAL A 278 22.21 18.19 -9.89
C VAL A 278 23.61 18.51 -9.36
N THR A 279 24.16 19.68 -9.70
CA THR A 279 25.48 20.11 -9.23
C THR A 279 25.51 20.31 -7.72
N LEU A 280 24.47 20.92 -7.16
CA LEU A 280 24.37 21.20 -5.73
C LEU A 280 23.88 20.00 -4.91
N LYS A 281 23.58 18.85 -5.57
CA LYS A 281 22.97 17.66 -4.95
C LYS A 281 21.68 18.01 -4.20
N SER A 282 20.89 18.92 -4.76
CA SER A 282 19.62 19.40 -4.20
C SER A 282 18.46 19.08 -5.13
N SER A 283 17.22 19.30 -4.66
CA SER A 283 16.03 19.12 -5.49
C SER A 283 15.78 20.36 -6.36
N LEU A 284 15.19 20.15 -7.54
CA LEU A 284 14.84 21.25 -8.44
C LEU A 284 13.90 22.29 -7.76
N PRO A 285 12.86 21.88 -6.98
CA PRO A 285 12.03 22.82 -6.24
C PRO A 285 12.80 23.65 -5.21
N ALA A 286 13.80 23.07 -4.53
CA ALA A 286 14.61 23.79 -3.55
C ALA A 286 15.47 24.88 -4.22
N VAL A 287 16.13 24.55 -5.33
CA VAL A 287 16.88 25.53 -6.13
C VAL A 287 15.96 26.62 -6.66
N THR A 288 14.80 26.25 -7.18
CA THR A 288 13.81 27.19 -7.71
C THR A 288 13.33 28.16 -6.64
N THR A 289 13.03 27.65 -5.45
CA THR A 289 12.64 28.46 -4.29
C THR A 289 13.74 29.43 -3.88
N ALA A 290 15.01 28.98 -3.89
CA ALA A 290 16.15 29.84 -3.57
C ALA A 290 16.36 30.94 -4.62
N VAL A 291 16.19 30.63 -5.90
CA VAL A 291 16.27 31.62 -6.99
C VAL A 291 15.15 32.64 -6.88
N ILE A 292 13.91 32.21 -6.62
CA ILE A 292 12.76 33.12 -6.40
C ILE A 292 12.98 34.00 -5.16
N ALA A 293 13.61 33.49 -4.11
CA ALA A 293 13.96 34.30 -2.95
C ALA A 293 15.03 35.35 -3.32
N ALA A 294 16.04 34.94 -4.09
CA ALA A 294 17.11 35.84 -4.54
C ALA A 294 16.58 36.97 -5.43
N THR A 295 15.56 36.74 -6.27
CA THR A 295 14.91 37.81 -7.06
C THR A 295 14.18 38.83 -6.18
N LYS A 296 13.88 38.49 -4.93
CA LYS A 296 13.30 39.34 -3.89
C LYS A 296 14.33 39.82 -2.87
N ALA A 297 15.62 39.82 -3.24
CA ALA A 297 16.73 40.23 -2.39
C ALA A 297 17.01 39.32 -1.15
N ASP A 298 16.33 38.18 -1.01
CA ASP A 298 16.61 37.20 0.04
C ASP A 298 17.63 36.16 -0.44
N LEU A 299 18.87 36.30 0.03
CA LEU A 299 20.01 35.44 -0.35
C LEU A 299 20.23 34.26 0.62
N SER A 300 19.46 34.18 1.71
CA SER A 300 19.63 33.17 2.76
C SER A 300 19.38 31.76 2.23
N LYS A 301 18.32 31.60 1.42
CA LYS A 301 17.97 30.30 0.82
C LYS A 301 18.98 29.83 -0.21
N TRP A 302 19.62 30.74 -0.93
CA TRP A 302 20.65 30.39 -1.92
C TRP A 302 21.96 29.97 -1.26
N THR A 303 22.40 30.72 -0.25
CA THR A 303 23.61 30.38 0.51
C THR A 303 23.46 29.10 1.34
N ALA A 304 22.24 28.79 1.79
CA ALA A 304 21.94 27.52 2.46
C ALA A 304 22.06 26.27 1.56
N LEU A 305 22.12 26.43 0.23
CA LEU A 305 22.31 25.34 -0.72
C LEU A 305 23.79 25.04 -1.02
N ASP A 306 24.72 25.60 -0.24
CA ASP A 306 26.14 25.40 -0.46
C ASP A 306 26.54 23.92 -0.31
N PRO A 307 27.15 23.28 -1.32
CA PRO A 307 27.52 21.87 -1.26
C PRO A 307 28.79 21.62 -0.43
N SER A 308 29.48 22.67 0.03
CA SER A 308 30.68 22.54 0.86
C SER A 308 30.33 22.01 2.24
N LYS A 309 31.09 21.03 2.72
CA LYS A 309 31.01 20.56 4.12
C LYS A 309 31.87 21.41 5.07
N ASP A 310 32.73 22.27 4.52
CA ASP A 310 33.61 23.15 5.28
C ASP A 310 33.05 24.59 5.27
N PRO A 311 32.55 25.10 6.41
CA PRO A 311 31.96 26.43 6.49
C PRO A 311 32.97 27.56 6.24
N THR A 312 34.28 27.28 6.32
CA THR A 312 35.34 28.26 6.06
C THR A 312 35.68 28.40 4.57
N LYS A 313 35.23 27.44 3.74
CA LYS A 313 35.46 27.42 2.29
C LYS A 313 34.13 27.17 1.56
N PRO A 314 33.19 28.13 1.62
CA PRO A 314 31.92 27.95 0.95
C PRO A 314 32.11 28.07 -0.56
N THR A 315 31.42 27.19 -1.29
CA THR A 315 31.42 27.22 -2.76
C THR A 315 30.47 28.30 -3.26
N ILE A 316 29.36 28.52 -2.56
CA ILE A 316 28.40 29.58 -2.84
C ILE A 316 28.63 30.77 -1.91
N LYS A 317 28.79 31.96 -2.47
CA LYS A 317 28.71 33.22 -1.73
C LYS A 317 27.75 34.16 -2.43
N ALA A 318 26.96 34.91 -1.67
CA ALA A 318 26.12 35.96 -2.23
C ALA A 318 26.03 37.11 -1.23
N ALA A 319 26.28 38.33 -1.69
CA ALA A 319 26.22 39.52 -0.84
C ALA A 319 25.56 40.67 -1.60
N MET A 320 24.79 41.48 -0.88
CA MET A 320 24.17 42.68 -1.43
C MET A 320 24.99 43.91 -1.04
N ALA A 321 25.31 44.76 -2.02
CA ALA A 321 25.97 46.04 -1.80
C ALA A 321 25.47 47.06 -2.83
N GLY A 322 25.03 48.24 -2.38
CA GLY A 322 24.69 49.37 -3.25
C GLY A 322 23.62 49.07 -4.32
N GLY A 323 22.58 48.30 -4.00
CA GLY A 323 21.51 47.95 -4.95
C GLY A 323 21.89 46.89 -5.99
N LYS A 324 23.07 46.27 -5.83
CA LYS A 324 23.55 45.15 -6.63
C LYS A 324 23.82 43.94 -5.73
N ILE A 325 23.80 42.76 -6.34
CA ILE A 325 24.09 41.48 -5.73
C ILE A 325 25.36 40.94 -6.38
N ASN A 326 26.36 40.63 -5.57
CA ASN A 326 27.55 39.91 -6.01
C ASN A 326 27.35 38.42 -5.72
N PHE A 327 27.15 37.63 -6.76
CA PHE A 327 27.08 36.17 -6.66
C PHE A 327 28.46 35.57 -6.93
N SER A 328 28.88 34.61 -6.13
CA SER A 328 30.09 33.84 -6.37
C SER A 328 29.83 32.34 -6.30
N TYR A 329 30.42 31.61 -7.23
CA TYR A 329 30.44 30.16 -7.30
C TYR A 329 31.88 29.68 -7.50
N GLY A 330 32.47 29.06 -6.47
CA GLY A 330 33.88 28.73 -6.44
C GLY A 330 34.76 29.99 -6.55
N SER A 331 35.60 30.05 -7.59
CA SER A 331 36.47 31.20 -7.88
C SER A 331 35.83 32.26 -8.78
N LYS A 332 34.64 32.01 -9.33
CA LYS A 332 33.96 32.94 -10.23
C LYS A 332 33.00 33.84 -9.45
N SER A 333 33.04 35.14 -9.73
CA SER A 333 32.15 36.14 -9.14
C SER A 333 31.52 37.00 -10.23
N VAL A 334 30.23 37.31 -10.11
CA VAL A 334 29.46 38.12 -11.05
C VAL A 334 28.61 39.11 -10.28
N GLU A 335 28.70 40.38 -10.65
CA GLU A 335 27.90 41.47 -10.08
C GLU A 335 26.64 41.68 -10.93
N VAL A 336 25.48 41.67 -10.29
CA VAL A 336 24.16 41.69 -10.94
C VAL A 336 23.30 42.76 -10.28
N LYS A 337 22.49 43.51 -11.04
CA LYS A 337 21.51 44.43 -10.45
C LYS A 337 20.46 43.64 -9.67
N ALA A 338 19.95 44.17 -8.56
CA ALA A 338 18.95 43.48 -7.71
C ALA A 338 17.53 43.38 -8.34
N GLY A 339 17.42 43.42 -9.66
CA GLY A 339 16.16 43.22 -10.38
C GLY A 339 15.88 41.75 -10.65
N ALA A 340 14.60 41.38 -10.62
CA ALA A 340 14.19 39.98 -10.74
C ALA A 340 14.64 39.31 -12.06
N LYS A 341 14.64 40.07 -13.16
CA LYS A 341 15.07 39.55 -14.48
C LYS A 341 16.58 39.36 -14.55
N GLU A 342 17.34 40.30 -13.99
CA GLU A 342 18.79 40.28 -13.95
C GLU A 342 19.29 39.14 -13.07
N VAL A 343 18.70 38.97 -11.89
CA VAL A 343 19.01 37.86 -10.99
C VAL A 343 18.68 36.52 -11.66
N LEU A 344 17.51 36.36 -12.27
CA LEU A 344 17.18 35.13 -13.00
C LEU A 344 18.15 34.88 -14.17
N SER A 345 18.53 35.93 -14.91
CA SER A 345 19.49 35.84 -16.00
C SER A 345 20.85 35.32 -15.52
N TYR A 346 21.31 35.73 -14.34
CA TYR A 346 22.53 35.20 -13.76
C TYR A 346 22.47 33.68 -13.56
N PHE A 347 21.40 33.18 -12.94
CA PHE A 347 21.26 31.74 -12.71
C PHE A 347 21.19 30.95 -14.03
N VAL A 348 20.45 31.46 -15.01
CA VAL A 348 20.17 30.74 -16.27
C VAL A 348 21.32 30.84 -17.27
N LYS A 349 22.04 31.96 -17.34
CA LYS A 349 23.09 32.20 -18.34
C LYS A 349 24.49 32.08 -17.75
N ASP A 350 24.77 32.79 -16.67
CA ASP A 350 26.13 32.89 -16.14
C ASP A 350 26.50 31.66 -15.32
N LEU A 351 25.63 31.26 -14.37
CA LEU A 351 25.89 30.11 -13.50
C LEU A 351 25.66 28.77 -14.22
N ALA A 352 24.47 28.56 -14.80
CA ALA A 352 24.21 27.32 -15.54
C ALA A 352 25.06 27.20 -16.82
N GLY A 353 25.63 28.29 -17.33
CA GLY A 353 26.55 28.29 -18.46
C GLY A 353 27.97 27.82 -18.13
N LEU A 354 28.34 27.69 -16.86
CA LEU A 354 29.66 27.19 -16.45
C LEU A 354 29.88 25.75 -16.91
N ASP A 355 31.05 25.42 -17.44
CA ASP A 355 31.36 24.05 -17.91
C ASP A 355 31.20 22.97 -16.83
N SER A 356 31.37 23.33 -15.55
CA SER A 356 31.16 22.43 -14.41
C SER A 356 29.69 22.12 -14.09
N ILE A 357 28.76 22.87 -14.70
CA ILE A 357 27.30 22.85 -14.45
C ILE A 357 26.51 22.53 -15.72
N LYS A 358 26.87 23.16 -16.83
CA LYS A 358 26.16 23.09 -18.10
C LYS A 358 25.94 21.65 -18.54
N ASN A 359 24.69 21.31 -18.87
CA ASN A 359 24.26 19.98 -19.32
C ASN A 359 24.53 18.84 -18.31
N LYS A 360 24.82 19.12 -17.04
CA LYS A 360 25.11 18.07 -16.05
C LYS A 360 23.92 17.14 -15.83
N SER A 361 22.71 17.61 -16.01
CA SER A 361 21.50 16.77 -15.99
C SER A 361 21.45 15.72 -17.11
N ARG A 362 22.21 15.88 -18.20
CA ARG A 362 22.24 14.91 -19.31
C ARG A 362 22.89 13.58 -18.92
N SER A 363 23.70 13.55 -17.86
CA SER A 363 24.26 12.29 -17.36
C SER A 363 23.21 11.45 -16.63
N LYS A 364 22.07 12.06 -16.26
CA LYS A 364 20.95 11.36 -15.64
C LYS A 364 19.96 10.95 -16.72
N VAL A 365 19.58 9.68 -16.72
CA VAL A 365 18.59 9.11 -17.64
C VAL A 365 17.45 8.54 -16.83
N ILE A 366 16.24 8.98 -17.15
CA ILE A 366 14.99 8.44 -16.63
C ILE A 366 14.30 7.70 -17.77
N TYR A 367 14.01 6.43 -17.56
CA TYR A 367 13.43 5.53 -18.55
C TYR A 367 11.90 5.60 -18.55
N ASP A 368 11.34 5.22 -19.71
CA ASP A 368 9.91 5.05 -19.88
C ASP A 368 9.43 3.80 -19.13
N ALA A 369 8.67 4.03 -18.07
CA ALA A 369 8.16 2.96 -17.21
C ALA A 369 7.30 1.96 -17.96
N PHE A 370 6.51 2.39 -18.95
CA PHE A 370 5.58 1.52 -19.68
C PHE A 370 6.32 0.65 -20.69
N LYS A 371 7.34 1.19 -21.36
CA LYS A 371 8.22 0.39 -22.22
C LYS A 371 9.00 -0.64 -21.41
N LEU A 372 9.55 -0.22 -20.27
CA LEU A 372 10.30 -1.12 -19.39
C LEU A 372 9.38 -2.21 -18.85
N GLN A 373 8.17 -1.87 -18.41
CA GLN A 373 7.15 -2.85 -18.00
C GLN A 373 6.83 -3.82 -19.14
N ALA A 374 6.50 -3.33 -20.34
CA ALA A 374 6.14 -4.20 -21.46
C ALA A 374 7.27 -5.16 -21.86
N MET A 375 8.53 -4.71 -21.80
CA MET A 375 9.70 -5.56 -22.05
C MET A 375 9.86 -6.61 -20.95
N LEU A 376 9.67 -6.23 -19.68
CA LEU A 376 9.70 -7.15 -18.55
C LEU A 376 8.55 -8.17 -18.62
N GLU A 377 7.35 -7.78 -19.07
CA GLU A 377 6.22 -8.70 -19.26
C GLU A 377 6.53 -9.73 -20.35
N ARG A 378 7.15 -9.29 -21.46
CA ARG A 378 7.61 -10.19 -22.52
C ARG A 378 8.72 -11.13 -22.06
N ALA A 379 9.62 -10.66 -21.19
CA ALA A 379 10.65 -11.51 -20.61
C ALA A 379 10.04 -12.53 -19.62
N ALA A 380 9.10 -12.08 -18.79
CA ALA A 380 8.41 -12.89 -17.79
C ALA A 380 7.53 -14.00 -18.41
N SER A 381 7.03 -13.80 -19.64
CA SER A 381 6.29 -14.84 -20.36
C SER A 381 7.19 -15.92 -20.96
N SER A 382 8.52 -15.75 -20.95
CA SER A 382 9.44 -16.80 -21.39
C SER A 382 9.40 -18.01 -20.44
N PRO A 383 9.19 -19.24 -20.96
CA PRO A 383 9.24 -20.46 -20.15
C PRO A 383 10.56 -20.65 -19.42
N THR A 384 11.66 -20.11 -19.94
CA THR A 384 13.00 -20.22 -19.36
C THR A 384 13.22 -19.33 -18.13
N LEU A 385 12.43 -18.25 -18.01
CA LEU A 385 12.48 -17.30 -16.90
C LEU A 385 11.40 -17.58 -15.86
N SER A 386 10.34 -18.29 -16.23
CA SER A 386 9.19 -18.54 -15.35
C SER A 386 9.30 -19.89 -14.62
N GLY A 387 10.36 -20.06 -13.83
CA GLY A 387 10.56 -21.25 -13.00
C GLY A 387 9.51 -21.40 -11.90
N SER A 388 9.93 -21.38 -10.63
CA SER A 388 9.04 -21.54 -9.47
C SER A 388 8.06 -20.37 -9.23
N TYR A 389 8.27 -19.25 -9.91
CA TYR A 389 7.51 -18.01 -9.75
C TYR A 389 6.93 -17.52 -11.07
N THR A 390 5.70 -17.01 -11.01
CA THR A 390 5.14 -16.11 -12.01
C THR A 390 5.58 -14.69 -11.67
N ILE A 391 6.20 -14.00 -12.62
CA ILE A 391 6.66 -12.63 -12.46
C ILE A 391 5.62 -11.70 -13.08
N LYS A 392 5.22 -10.68 -12.32
CA LYS A 392 4.42 -9.58 -12.83
C LYS A 392 5.13 -8.25 -12.56
N PRO A 393 5.69 -7.57 -13.58
CA PRO A 393 6.19 -6.23 -13.39
C PRO A 393 5.02 -5.27 -13.13
N THR A 394 5.22 -4.34 -12.21
CA THR A 394 4.21 -3.38 -11.76
C THR A 394 4.84 -2.01 -11.59
N ILE A 395 4.15 -1.00 -12.12
CA ILE A 395 4.51 0.41 -11.90
C ILE A 395 3.78 0.87 -10.65
N ARG A 396 4.52 1.14 -9.57
CA ARG A 396 3.96 1.82 -8.40
C ARG A 396 3.97 3.33 -8.66
N PRO A 397 2.81 4.03 -8.67
CA PRO A 397 2.76 5.43 -9.09
C PRO A 397 3.69 6.39 -8.32
N GLY A 398 3.99 6.13 -7.05
CA GLY A 398 4.92 6.95 -6.25
C GLY A 398 6.39 6.51 -6.25
N SER A 399 6.73 5.42 -6.95
CA SER A 399 8.06 4.81 -6.94
C SER A 399 8.88 5.29 -8.14
N THR A 400 10.21 5.37 -7.98
CA THR A 400 11.17 5.60 -9.08
C THR A 400 11.73 4.30 -9.65
N ALA A 401 11.23 3.16 -9.20
CA ALA A 401 11.63 1.83 -9.65
C ALA A 401 10.39 1.00 -10.02
N ILE A 402 10.53 0.18 -11.07
CA ILE A 402 9.56 -0.87 -11.39
C ILE A 402 9.75 -2.02 -10.41
N GLN A 403 8.65 -2.58 -9.95
CA GLN A 403 8.65 -3.73 -9.05
C GLN A 403 8.23 -4.98 -9.78
N LEU A 404 9.00 -6.05 -9.59
CA LEU A 404 8.64 -7.39 -9.99
C LEU A 404 7.89 -8.04 -8.82
N ALA A 405 6.58 -8.17 -8.95
CA ALA A 405 5.79 -8.98 -8.02
C ALA A 405 5.98 -10.45 -8.39
N LEU A 406 6.37 -11.26 -7.42
CA LEU A 406 6.67 -12.67 -7.58
C LEU A 406 5.57 -13.49 -6.92
N THR A 407 4.86 -14.28 -7.71
CA THR A 407 3.81 -15.18 -7.22
C THR A 407 4.25 -16.63 -7.40
N PRO A 408 4.44 -17.41 -6.32
CA PRO A 408 4.68 -18.84 -6.40
C PRO A 408 3.71 -19.55 -7.35
N ARG A 409 4.22 -20.42 -8.22
CA ARG A 409 3.39 -21.31 -9.03
C ARG A 409 2.98 -22.53 -8.20
N ALA A 410 1.78 -23.06 -8.47
CA ALA A 410 1.35 -24.33 -7.91
C ALA A 410 2.35 -25.43 -8.30
N GLY A 411 2.91 -26.13 -7.31
CA GLY A 411 3.96 -27.14 -7.53
C GLY A 411 5.32 -26.58 -7.96
N GLY A 412 5.54 -25.27 -7.85
CA GLY A 412 6.82 -24.64 -8.21
C GLY A 412 7.93 -24.85 -7.18
N GLY A 413 7.61 -25.30 -5.98
CA GLY A 413 8.57 -25.59 -4.91
C GLY A 413 8.90 -27.07 -4.76
N GLU A 414 9.92 -27.35 -3.96
CA GLU A 414 10.22 -28.71 -3.55
C GLU A 414 9.37 -29.09 -2.33
N THR A 415 8.65 -30.20 -2.45
CA THR A 415 7.87 -30.75 -1.34
C THR A 415 8.79 -31.26 -0.23
N LEU A 416 8.23 -31.49 0.95
CA LEU A 416 8.99 -31.98 2.11
C LEU A 416 9.74 -33.30 1.80
N ASP A 417 9.09 -34.23 1.09
CA ASP A 417 9.70 -35.48 0.65
C ASP A 417 10.84 -35.26 -0.36
N GLN A 418 10.66 -34.32 -1.29
CA GLN A 418 11.68 -33.98 -2.29
C GLN A 418 12.90 -33.33 -1.64
N MET A 419 12.72 -32.47 -0.63
CA MET A 419 13.82 -31.86 0.10
C MET A 419 14.71 -32.89 0.82
N ARG A 420 14.07 -33.95 1.35
CA ARG A 420 14.75 -35.06 2.03
C ARG A 420 15.54 -35.95 1.08
N ALA A 421 15.14 -36.02 -0.19
CA ALA A 421 15.85 -36.81 -1.19
C ALA A 421 17.31 -36.35 -1.33
N GLU A 422 18.24 -37.29 -1.45
CA GLU A 422 19.65 -36.99 -1.64
C GLU A 422 19.85 -36.20 -2.94
N GLY A 423 20.53 -35.05 -2.84
CA GLY A 423 20.81 -34.21 -4.00
C GLY A 423 19.64 -33.35 -4.50
N SER A 424 18.61 -33.15 -3.66
CA SER A 424 17.52 -32.18 -3.89
C SER A 424 18.05 -30.78 -4.23
N ASN A 425 17.28 -29.96 -4.97
CA ASN A 425 17.75 -28.61 -5.31
C ASN A 425 17.95 -27.78 -4.04
N TYR A 426 17.12 -27.99 -3.03
CA TYR A 426 17.25 -27.39 -1.72
C TYR A 426 18.58 -27.76 -1.05
N GLN A 427 18.95 -29.04 -1.01
CA GLN A 427 20.25 -29.45 -0.46
C GLN A 427 21.43 -28.90 -1.27
N ARG A 428 21.30 -28.84 -2.61
CA ARG A 428 22.32 -28.22 -3.48
C ARG A 428 22.48 -26.73 -3.18
N LEU A 429 21.39 -26.00 -3.04
CA LEU A 429 21.40 -24.59 -2.65
C LEU A 429 22.06 -24.39 -1.28
N MET A 430 21.68 -25.20 -0.28
CA MET A 430 22.30 -25.12 1.05
C MET A 430 23.80 -25.39 0.99
N ARG A 431 24.26 -26.35 0.18
CA ARG A 431 25.70 -26.58 -0.04
C ARG A 431 26.38 -25.41 -0.75
N GLN A 432 25.70 -24.76 -1.69
CA GLN A 432 26.22 -23.55 -2.35
C GLN A 432 26.37 -22.39 -1.37
N ILE A 433 25.36 -22.13 -0.53
CA ILE A 433 25.41 -21.08 0.50
C ILE A 433 26.53 -21.39 1.50
N LYS A 434 26.71 -22.64 1.92
CA LYS A 434 27.83 -23.06 2.78
C LYS A 434 29.20 -22.77 2.15
N GLY A 435 29.30 -22.90 0.83
CA GLY A 435 30.54 -22.63 0.08
C GLY A 435 30.92 -21.15 0.07
N ASP A 436 29.96 -20.25 0.31
CA ASP A 436 30.19 -18.82 0.44
C ASP A 436 30.51 -18.45 1.91
N THR A 437 31.70 -17.88 2.15
CA THR A 437 32.12 -17.43 3.48
C THR A 437 31.21 -16.37 4.11
N GLN A 438 30.46 -15.63 3.29
CA GLN A 438 29.46 -14.64 3.72
C GLN A 438 28.02 -15.16 3.54
N GLY A 439 27.84 -16.40 3.05
CA GLY A 439 26.53 -16.94 2.71
C GLY A 439 25.63 -17.16 3.91
N VAL A 440 24.41 -16.63 3.86
CA VAL A 440 23.39 -16.83 4.89
C VAL A 440 22.06 -17.21 4.26
N ALA A 441 21.41 -18.26 4.78
CA ALA A 441 20.04 -18.61 4.40
C ALA A 441 19.03 -17.83 5.26
N VAL A 442 18.13 -17.08 4.63
CA VAL A 442 17.04 -16.37 5.30
C VAL A 442 15.72 -17.08 4.99
N PHE A 443 15.17 -17.80 5.97
CA PHE A 443 13.90 -18.50 5.84
C PHE A 443 12.72 -17.56 6.04
N GLN A 444 11.94 -17.32 5.00
CA GLN A 444 10.73 -16.52 5.08
C GLN A 444 9.52 -17.45 5.26
N VAL A 445 9.03 -17.56 6.50
CA VAL A 445 8.08 -18.59 6.92
C VAL A 445 6.66 -18.05 6.91
N MET A 446 5.78 -18.71 6.16
CA MET A 446 4.34 -18.45 6.16
C MET A 446 3.67 -18.95 7.44
N ALA A 447 2.53 -18.35 7.82
CA ALA A 447 1.80 -18.68 9.05
C ALA A 447 1.45 -20.18 9.22
N ASP A 448 1.23 -20.88 8.12
CA ASP A 448 0.82 -22.29 8.08
C ASP A 448 1.95 -23.26 7.72
N ALA A 449 3.22 -22.81 7.75
CA ALA A 449 4.37 -23.53 7.20
C ALA A 449 5.45 -23.89 8.24
N PHE A 450 5.12 -23.86 9.54
CA PHE A 450 6.09 -24.12 10.61
C PHE A 450 6.71 -25.52 10.54
N ASP A 451 5.91 -26.56 10.28
CA ASP A 451 6.43 -27.94 10.20
C ASP A 451 7.45 -28.08 9.06
N THR A 452 7.14 -27.51 7.89
CA THR A 452 8.04 -27.46 6.74
C THR A 452 9.33 -26.68 7.08
N TYR A 453 9.21 -25.58 7.83
CA TYR A 453 10.36 -24.78 8.24
C TYR A 453 11.31 -25.56 9.15
N LEU A 454 10.77 -26.29 10.12
CA LEU A 454 11.57 -27.07 11.07
C LEU A 454 12.41 -28.14 10.35
N GLU A 455 11.80 -28.84 9.39
CA GLU A 455 12.50 -29.81 8.55
C GLU A 455 13.54 -29.16 7.64
N ALA A 456 13.19 -28.04 7.00
CA ALA A 456 14.15 -27.26 6.20
C ALA A 456 15.36 -26.84 7.05
N ARG A 457 15.10 -26.28 8.24
CA ARG A 457 16.11 -25.79 9.17
C ARG A 457 17.04 -26.91 9.61
N LYS A 458 16.50 -28.09 9.92
CA LYS A 458 17.27 -29.28 10.29
C LYS A 458 18.25 -29.68 9.18
N ILE A 459 17.78 -29.77 7.93
CA ILE A 459 18.62 -30.09 6.77
C ILE A 459 19.72 -29.03 6.58
N ALA A 460 19.38 -27.75 6.71
CA ALA A 460 20.36 -26.66 6.60
C ALA A 460 21.44 -26.73 7.70
N ASP A 461 21.05 -27.10 8.92
CA ASP A 461 21.97 -27.27 10.05
C ASP A 461 22.89 -28.49 9.90
N ASP A 462 22.35 -29.60 9.40
CA ASP A 462 23.12 -30.82 9.07
C ASP A 462 24.17 -30.54 7.99
N ILE A 463 23.83 -29.72 6.99
CA ILE A 463 24.77 -29.25 5.96
C ILE A 463 25.78 -28.27 6.57
N GLY A 464 25.35 -27.45 7.54
CA GLY A 464 26.18 -26.51 8.27
C GLY A 464 26.09 -25.07 7.78
N VAL A 465 24.93 -24.67 7.25
CA VAL A 465 24.65 -23.32 6.75
C VAL A 465 24.30 -22.38 7.90
N SER A 466 24.86 -21.16 7.90
CA SER A 466 24.37 -20.08 8.77
C SER A 466 22.99 -19.64 8.30
N ALA A 467 21.99 -19.68 9.18
CA ALA A 467 20.64 -19.31 8.80
C ALA A 467 19.91 -18.48 9.85
N THR A 468 18.96 -17.70 9.38
CA THR A 468 18.00 -16.93 10.18
C THR A 468 16.61 -17.09 9.57
N TRP A 469 15.58 -16.61 10.27
CA TRP A 469 14.21 -16.68 9.79
C TRP A 469 13.45 -15.37 10.00
N GLU A 470 12.46 -15.14 9.15
CA GLU A 470 11.53 -14.02 9.21
C GLU A 470 10.11 -14.55 9.01
N PHE A 471 9.17 -14.03 9.78
CA PHE A 471 7.76 -14.36 9.63
C PHE A 471 7.11 -13.53 8.53
N LEU A 472 6.52 -14.19 7.53
CA LEU A 472 5.69 -13.54 6.51
C LEU A 472 4.21 -13.71 6.86
N ALA A 473 3.60 -12.62 7.33
CA ALA A 473 2.16 -12.58 7.57
C ALA A 473 1.33 -12.71 6.28
N GLN A 474 1.88 -12.22 5.16
CA GLN A 474 1.28 -12.30 3.83
C GLN A 474 2.37 -12.55 2.79
N LEU A 475 1.98 -13.22 1.69
CA LEU A 475 2.86 -13.52 0.57
C LEU A 475 2.98 -12.29 -0.35
N ASP A 476 3.73 -11.28 0.09
CA ASP A 476 4.10 -10.12 -0.74
C ASP A 476 5.60 -10.16 -1.06
N LEU A 477 5.95 -10.91 -2.10
CA LEU A 477 7.31 -10.96 -2.62
C LEU A 477 7.43 -9.96 -3.77
N SER A 478 8.15 -8.86 -3.52
CA SER A 478 8.44 -7.85 -4.55
C SER A 478 9.92 -7.54 -4.60
N VAL A 479 10.45 -7.43 -5.83
CA VAL A 479 11.86 -7.07 -6.09
C VAL A 479 11.89 -5.81 -6.94
N ASN A 480 12.67 -4.81 -6.52
CA ASN A 480 12.88 -3.60 -7.31
C ASN A 480 13.89 -3.88 -8.42
N VAL A 481 13.57 -3.45 -9.65
CA VAL A 481 14.54 -3.45 -10.75
C VAL A 481 15.52 -2.31 -10.53
N THR A 482 16.74 -2.64 -10.10
CA THR A 482 17.80 -1.66 -9.83
C THR A 482 18.47 -1.17 -11.11
N GLY A 483 19.02 0.05 -11.09
CA GLY A 483 19.77 0.62 -12.23
C GLY A 483 18.93 1.30 -13.31
N TYR A 484 17.60 1.17 -13.24
CA TYR A 484 16.66 1.83 -14.15
C TYR A 484 15.73 2.75 -13.37
N GLU A 485 16.05 4.04 -13.34
CA GLU A 485 15.17 5.05 -12.73
C GLU A 485 14.00 5.37 -13.68
N VAL A 486 12.77 5.32 -13.17
CA VAL A 486 11.56 5.69 -13.91
C VAL A 486 10.85 6.90 -13.30
N GLN A 487 9.91 7.46 -14.05
CA GLN A 487 9.09 8.59 -13.59
C GLN A 487 8.15 8.20 -12.46
N ARG A 488 7.94 9.14 -11.53
CA ARG A 488 6.81 9.11 -10.60
C ARG A 488 5.56 9.62 -11.31
N PHE A 489 4.47 8.87 -11.17
CA PHE A 489 3.14 9.19 -11.68
C PHE A 489 2.18 9.65 -10.57
N ASN A 490 2.68 9.77 -9.33
CA ASN A 490 1.98 10.35 -8.21
C ASN A 490 2.98 11.05 -7.29
N LEU A 491 2.50 12.05 -6.56
CA LEU A 491 3.33 12.76 -5.58
C LEU A 491 3.81 11.78 -4.51
N PRO A 492 5.06 11.93 -4.03
CA PRO A 492 5.57 11.10 -2.95
C PRO A 492 4.67 11.26 -1.72
N THR A 493 4.18 10.14 -1.18
CA THR A 493 3.44 10.16 0.08
C THR A 493 4.40 10.62 1.18
N PRO A 494 4.07 11.66 1.96
CA PRO A 494 4.85 12.02 3.14
C PRO A 494 4.96 10.79 4.05
N PRO A 495 6.11 10.56 4.72
CA PRO A 495 6.17 9.51 5.74
C PRO A 495 5.03 9.74 6.72
N ALA A 496 4.25 8.69 6.99
CA ALA A 496 3.12 8.78 7.89
C ALA A 496 3.60 9.40 9.22
N PRO A 497 2.93 10.44 9.75
CA PRO A 497 3.31 10.99 11.04
C PRO A 497 3.28 9.85 12.05
N LYS A 498 4.40 9.64 12.77
CA LYS A 498 4.44 8.70 13.88
C LYS A 498 3.32 9.11 14.84
N LYS A 499 2.26 8.30 14.95
CA LYS A 499 1.16 8.58 15.89
C LYS A 499 1.78 8.70 17.30
N PRO A 500 1.66 9.85 17.97
CA PRO A 500 2.09 9.95 19.36
C PRO A 500 1.23 9.00 20.20
N GLY A 501 1.86 8.04 20.88
CA GLY A 501 1.18 7.18 21.86
C GLY A 501 0.53 5.90 21.33
N ALA A 502 0.71 5.52 20.06
CA ALA A 502 0.47 4.14 19.67
C ALA A 502 1.63 3.31 20.23
N GLY A 503 1.42 2.64 21.37
CA GLY A 503 2.32 1.60 21.83
C GLY A 503 2.62 0.65 20.68
N ASP A 504 3.88 0.26 20.54
CA ASP A 504 4.29 -0.62 19.45
C ASP A 504 3.31 -1.79 19.40
N PRO A 505 2.67 -2.07 18.24
CA PRO A 505 1.94 -3.33 18.11
C PRO A 505 2.93 -4.40 18.54
N VAL A 506 2.50 -5.34 19.40
CA VAL A 506 3.34 -6.46 19.83
C VAL A 506 3.70 -7.25 18.57
N ARG A 507 4.78 -6.81 17.94
CA ARG A 507 5.40 -7.39 16.79
C ARG A 507 6.38 -8.33 17.42
N ILE A 508 6.16 -9.63 17.26
CA ILE A 508 7.20 -10.61 17.56
C ILE A 508 8.41 -10.13 16.77
N ALA A 509 9.43 -9.65 17.48
CA ALA A 509 10.62 -9.15 16.84
C ALA A 509 11.20 -10.30 16.01
N ALA A 510 11.56 -10.01 14.76
CA ALA A 510 12.43 -10.93 14.04
C ALA A 510 13.65 -11.23 14.93
N PRO A 511 14.20 -12.45 14.89
CA PRO A 511 15.40 -12.78 15.67
C PRO A 511 16.44 -11.69 15.49
N LYS A 512 17.03 -11.23 16.61
CA LYS A 512 18.03 -10.15 16.59
C LYS A 512 19.11 -10.50 15.55
N ARG A 513 19.42 -9.55 14.66
CA ARG A 513 20.54 -9.65 13.69
C ARG A 513 21.90 -9.39 14.38
N SER A 514 22.05 -9.94 15.58
CA SER A 514 23.24 -9.88 16.41
C SER A 514 23.15 -10.99 17.44
N LEU A 515 24.30 -11.52 17.86
CA LEU A 515 24.39 -12.34 19.07
C LEU A 515 23.92 -11.49 20.26
N ASP A 516 22.79 -11.88 20.82
CA ASP A 516 22.37 -11.58 22.20
C ASP A 516 21.53 -12.76 22.69
#